data_AF-A0A529MEU3-F1
#
_entry.id   AF-A0A529MEU3-F1
#
_cell.length_a   1.000
_cell.length_b   1.000
_cell.length_c   1.000
_cell.angle_alpha   90.00
_cell.angle_beta   90.00
_cell.angle_gamma   90.00
#
_symmetry.space_group_name_H-M   'P 1'
#
loop_
_entity.id
_entity.type
_entity.pdbx_description
1 polymer ?
#
loop_
_entity_poly.entity_id
_entity_poly.type
_entity_poly.pdbx_seq_one_letter_code
_entity_poly.pdbx_strand_id
1 'polypeptide(L)'
;MQRLSAARLGDLLAGDLRAFGGPSTIEPLAGRIRAEQVSIVLRSTLLGMAANILNAATFVIAVWGSPDQTKAILWASVIIAAAGFVGLRARSSFQSVKPRSVSRRTTQNLVRNAFLFGTWWGALPVLFFGGATSAAQVVITCLSAGMIAGGAASFSTIPIAAVAYTLPIFVGSAVAIVWLDGAVNVPVAILMVSYAIT
;
A
#
# COMPACT_ATOMS: atom_id res chain seq x y z
N MET A 1 0.49 13.33 -29.34
CA MET A 1 0.49 12.02 -28.64
C MET A 1 0.61 12.13 -27.11
N GLN A 2 1.42 13.04 -26.55
CA GLN A 2 1.61 13.21 -25.10
C GLN A 2 0.33 13.52 -24.28
N ARG A 3 -0.60 14.34 -24.80
CA ARG A 3 -1.86 14.68 -24.11
C ARG A 3 -2.83 13.49 -23.96
N LEU A 4 -2.82 12.54 -24.90
CA LEU A 4 -3.65 11.34 -24.85
C LEU A 4 -3.16 10.34 -23.80
N SER A 5 -1.84 10.26 -23.58
CA SER A 5 -1.23 9.45 -22.53
C SER A 5 -1.56 9.99 -21.13
N ALA A 6 -1.44 11.30 -20.93
CA ALA A 6 -1.77 11.95 -19.65
C ALA A 6 -3.27 11.84 -19.31
N ALA A 7 -4.16 11.94 -20.32
CA ALA A 7 -5.59 11.72 -20.13
C ALA A 7 -5.91 10.28 -19.70
N ARG A 8 -5.31 9.28 -20.38
CA ARG A 8 -5.46 7.86 -20.01
C ARG A 8 -4.94 7.56 -18.60
N LEU A 9 -3.80 8.15 -18.22
CA LEU A 9 -3.26 8.00 -16.85
C LEU A 9 -4.18 8.68 -15.82
N GLY A 10 -4.71 9.86 -16.13
CA GLY A 10 -5.66 10.56 -15.27
C GLY A 10 -6.96 9.78 -15.06
N ASP A 11 -7.46 9.13 -16.11
CA ASP A 11 -8.63 8.24 -16.09
C ASP A 11 -8.36 7.00 -15.23
N LEU A 12 -7.21 6.35 -15.45
CA LEU A 12 -6.74 5.21 -14.66
C LEU A 12 -6.67 5.55 -13.16
N LEU A 13 -5.98 6.64 -12.80
CA LEU A 13 -5.86 7.09 -11.41
C LEU A 13 -7.20 7.55 -10.82
N ALA A 14 -8.18 7.88 -11.66
CA ALA A 14 -9.55 8.15 -11.24
C ALA A 14 -10.39 6.87 -11.03
N GLY A 15 -9.77 5.69 -11.09
CA GLY A 15 -10.43 4.40 -10.89
C GLY A 15 -11.20 3.91 -12.11
N ASP A 16 -10.85 4.36 -13.32
CA ASP A 16 -11.42 3.80 -14.54
C ASP A 16 -11.04 2.31 -14.68
N LEU A 17 -12.06 1.47 -14.77
CA LEU A 17 -11.92 0.02 -14.82
C LEU A 17 -11.55 -0.50 -16.21
N ARG A 18 -11.59 0.34 -17.26
CA ARG A 18 -11.35 -0.08 -18.65
C ARG A 18 -10.00 -0.78 -18.85
N ALA A 19 -8.94 -0.30 -18.20
CA ALA A 19 -7.63 -0.93 -18.31
C ALA A 19 -7.54 -2.28 -17.58
N PHE A 20 -8.52 -2.58 -16.72
CA PHE A 20 -8.66 -3.82 -15.98
C PHE A 20 -9.83 -4.67 -16.52
N GLY A 21 -10.27 -4.44 -17.77
CA GLY A 21 -11.34 -5.20 -18.43
C GLY A 21 -12.78 -4.79 -18.06
N GLY A 22 -12.96 -3.68 -17.35
CA GLY A 22 -14.29 -3.19 -16.96
C GLY A 22 -15.06 -2.45 -18.07
N PRO A 23 -16.40 -2.32 -17.94
CA PRO A 23 -17.26 -1.72 -18.96
C PRO A 23 -17.07 -0.22 -19.09
N SER A 24 -17.31 0.32 -20.29
CA SER A 24 -17.36 1.77 -20.51
C SER A 24 -18.61 2.38 -19.85
N THR A 25 -18.42 3.31 -18.93
CA THR A 25 -19.52 4.00 -18.23
C THR A 25 -19.58 5.49 -18.58
N ILE A 26 -20.78 6.07 -18.50
CA ILE A 26 -21.03 7.52 -18.60
C ILE A 26 -20.66 8.21 -17.28
N GLU A 27 -20.19 9.47 -17.31
CA GLU A 27 -19.63 10.16 -16.13
C GLU A 27 -20.56 10.19 -14.88
N PRO A 28 -21.90 10.38 -15.01
CA PRO A 28 -22.78 10.30 -13.85
C PRO A 28 -22.83 8.91 -13.19
N LEU A 29 -22.75 7.85 -13.99
CA LEU A 29 -22.72 6.46 -13.50
C LEU A 29 -21.33 6.13 -12.93
N ALA A 30 -20.26 6.55 -13.62
CA ALA A 30 -18.88 6.39 -13.15
C ALA A 30 -18.66 7.06 -11.79
N GLY A 31 -19.22 8.25 -11.58
CA GLY A 31 -19.15 8.96 -10.30
C GLY A 31 -19.85 8.25 -9.14
N ARG A 32 -20.95 7.53 -9.41
CA ARG A 32 -21.65 6.69 -8.42
C ARG A 32 -20.87 5.42 -8.09
N ILE A 33 -20.30 4.76 -9.10
CA ILE A 33 -19.43 3.58 -8.91
C ILE A 33 -18.21 3.96 -8.05
N ARG A 34 -17.53 5.07 -8.38
CA ARG A 34 -16.43 5.59 -7.56
C ARG A 34 -16.84 5.87 -6.11
N ALA A 35 -18.06 6.36 -5.89
CA ALA A 35 -18.56 6.61 -4.54
C ALA A 35 -18.73 5.32 -3.74
N GLU A 36 -19.26 4.26 -4.36
CA GLU A 36 -19.35 2.95 -3.73
C GLU A 36 -17.96 2.38 -3.41
N GLN A 37 -17.06 2.36 -4.40
CA GLN A 37 -15.68 1.87 -4.24
C GLN A 37 -14.96 2.59 -3.09
N VAL A 38 -14.94 3.92 -3.10
CA VAL A 38 -14.31 4.72 -2.04
C VAL A 38 -14.97 4.50 -0.69
N SER A 39 -16.30 4.34 -0.64
CA SER A 39 -17.00 4.08 0.62
C SER A 39 -16.63 2.75 1.26
N ILE A 40 -16.38 1.71 0.44
CA ILE A 40 -15.92 0.39 0.92
C ILE A 40 -14.52 0.50 1.50
N VAL A 41 -13.60 1.21 0.82
CA VAL A 41 -12.24 1.44 1.33
C VAL A 41 -12.26 2.25 2.62
N LEU A 42 -13.09 3.30 2.69
CA LEU A 42 -13.22 4.11 3.90
C LEU A 42 -13.71 3.25 5.07
N ARG A 43 -14.73 2.40 4.85
CA ARG A 43 -15.29 1.41 5.82
C ARG A 43 -14.23 0.59 6.54
N SER A 44 -13.20 0.13 5.83
CA SER A 44 -12.11 -0.65 6.40
C SER A 44 -10.90 0.19 6.85
N THR A 45 -10.84 1.48 6.53
CA THR A 45 -9.67 2.34 6.77
C THR A 45 -9.31 2.44 8.25
N LEU A 46 -10.27 2.57 9.16
CA LEU A 46 -9.95 2.69 10.60
C LEU A 46 -9.23 1.45 11.14
N LEU A 47 -9.74 0.27 10.80
CA LEU A 47 -9.11 -1.01 11.15
C LEU A 47 -7.75 -1.15 10.45
N GLY A 48 -7.66 -0.75 9.19
CA GLY A 48 -6.40 -0.75 8.45
C GLY A 48 -5.34 0.17 9.06
N MET A 49 -5.71 1.36 9.55
CA MET A 49 -4.77 2.28 10.19
C MET A 49 -4.33 1.76 11.57
N ALA A 50 -5.23 1.14 12.33
CA ALA A 50 -4.87 0.45 13.57
C ALA A 50 -3.88 -0.70 13.31
N ALA A 51 -4.12 -1.50 12.27
CA ALA A 51 -3.19 -2.56 11.86
C ALA A 51 -1.83 -1.99 11.42
N ASN A 52 -1.78 -0.85 10.71
CA ASN A 52 -0.52 -0.18 10.35
C ASN A 52 0.28 0.22 11.59
N ILE A 53 -0.37 0.80 12.60
CA ILE A 53 0.28 1.20 13.86
C ILE A 53 0.81 -0.03 14.60
N LEU A 54 -0.01 -1.08 14.71
CA LEU A 54 0.38 -2.33 15.37
C LEU A 54 1.58 -2.97 14.66
N ASN A 55 1.52 -3.09 13.33
CA ASN A 55 2.60 -3.67 12.53
C ASN A 55 3.92 -2.89 12.66
N ALA A 56 3.85 -1.55 12.65
CA ALA A 56 5.03 -0.72 12.86
C ALA A 56 5.61 -0.89 14.28
N ALA A 57 4.75 -0.97 15.30
CA ALA A 57 5.18 -1.22 16.67
C ALA A 57 5.81 -2.62 16.83
N THR A 58 5.23 -3.65 16.20
CA THR A 58 5.79 -5.01 16.19
C THR A 58 7.19 -5.03 15.59
N PHE A 59 7.44 -4.28 14.51
CA PHE A 59 8.77 -4.18 13.94
C PHE A 59 9.77 -3.52 14.92
N VAL A 60 9.39 -2.40 15.55
CA VAL A 60 10.25 -1.72 16.53
C VAL A 60 10.60 -2.64 17.71
N ILE A 61 9.64 -3.44 18.19
CA ILE A 61 9.87 -4.44 19.23
C ILE A 61 10.87 -5.50 18.76
N ALA A 62 10.75 -5.97 17.51
CA ALA A 62 11.62 -7.01 16.95
C ALA A 62 13.09 -6.59 16.84
N VAL A 63 13.36 -5.29 16.72
CA VAL A 63 14.72 -4.73 16.63
C VAL A 63 15.14 -3.99 17.90
N TRP A 64 14.40 -4.14 19.00
CA TRP A 64 14.68 -3.45 20.25
C TRP A 64 16.02 -3.91 20.83
N GLY A 65 16.84 -2.95 21.29
CA GLY A 65 18.20 -3.21 21.77
C GLY A 65 19.23 -3.47 20.66
N SER A 66 18.83 -3.45 19.38
CA SER A 66 19.77 -3.53 18.26
C SER A 66 20.33 -2.15 17.87
N PRO A 67 21.45 -2.08 17.12
CA PRO A 67 21.98 -0.83 16.58
C PRO A 67 20.98 -0.05 15.70
N ASP A 68 20.00 -0.74 15.10
CA ASP A 68 19.01 -0.13 14.22
C ASP A 68 17.76 0.36 14.95
N GLN A 69 17.66 0.20 16.28
CA GLN A 69 16.50 0.62 17.08
C GLN A 69 16.10 2.08 16.81
N THR A 70 17.06 3.02 16.85
CA THR A 70 16.78 4.45 16.63
C THR A 70 16.25 4.71 15.23
N LYS A 71 16.83 4.07 14.20
CA LYS A 71 16.36 4.19 12.82
C LYS A 71 14.96 3.61 12.67
N ALA A 72 14.68 2.47 13.30
CA ALA A 72 13.38 1.83 13.27
C ALA A 72 12.29 2.67 13.95
N ILE A 73 12.59 3.31 15.08
CA ILE A 73 11.68 4.25 15.76
C ILE A 73 11.36 5.44 14.84
N LEU A 74 12.37 6.03 14.20
CA LEU A 74 12.17 7.15 13.26
C LEU A 74 11.30 6.71 12.07
N TRP A 75 11.61 5.56 11.46
CA TRP A 75 10.83 5.01 10.36
C TRP A 75 9.37 4.72 10.77
N ALA A 76 9.15 4.10 11.94
CA ALA A 76 7.83 3.77 12.46
C ALA A 76 7.02 5.02 12.84
N SER A 77 7.67 6.07 13.35
CA SER A 77 7.01 7.31 13.73
C SER A 77 6.28 7.97 12.55
N VAL A 78 6.85 7.88 11.34
CA VAL A 78 6.25 8.41 10.12
C VAL A 78 4.97 7.63 9.77
N ILE A 79 5.00 6.29 9.86
CA ILE A 79 3.81 5.46 9.63
C ILE A 79 2.74 5.77 10.66
N ILE A 80 3.10 5.84 11.94
CA ILE A 80 2.15 6.07 13.03
C ILE A 80 1.49 7.45 12.88
N ALA A 81 2.27 8.49 12.56
CA ALA A 81 1.74 9.83 12.33
C ALA A 81 0.81 9.87 11.10
N ALA A 82 1.22 9.25 9.98
CA ALA A 82 0.41 9.19 8.77
C ALA A 82 -0.89 8.39 9.00
N ALA A 83 -0.81 7.24 9.67
CA ALA A 83 -1.95 6.40 10.00
C ALA A 83 -2.92 7.09 10.95
N GLY A 84 -2.41 7.79 11.97
CA GLY A 84 -3.22 8.61 12.87
C GLY A 84 -3.97 9.72 12.12
N PHE A 85 -3.27 10.46 11.27
CA PHE A 85 -3.88 11.53 10.48
C PHE A 85 -4.96 11.02 9.52
N VAL A 86 -4.69 9.94 8.78
CA VAL A 86 -5.65 9.32 7.87
C VAL A 86 -6.83 8.70 8.63
N GLY A 87 -6.57 8.05 9.76
CA GLY A 87 -7.60 7.46 10.61
C GLY A 87 -8.55 8.51 11.18
N LEU A 88 -8.03 9.64 11.69
CA LEU A 88 -8.85 10.75 12.18
C LEU A 88 -9.71 11.36 11.06
N ARG A 89 -9.14 11.57 9.88
CA ARG A 89 -9.88 12.04 8.71
C ARG A 89 -10.97 11.07 8.28
N ALA A 90 -10.66 9.77 8.21
CA ALA A 90 -11.63 8.74 7.89
C ALA A 90 -12.79 8.78 8.89
N ARG A 91 -12.51 8.77 10.19
CA ARG A 91 -13.52 8.87 11.27
C ARG A 91 -14.45 10.06 11.09
N SER A 92 -13.91 11.24 10.79
CA SER A 92 -14.71 12.45 10.54
C SER A 92 -15.58 12.33 9.27
N SER A 93 -15.06 11.69 8.23
CA SER A 93 -15.77 11.48 6.97
C SER A 93 -16.91 10.47 7.10
N PHE A 94 -16.83 9.50 8.01
CA PHE A 94 -17.93 8.57 8.29
C PHE A 94 -19.12 9.22 8.99
N GLN A 95 -18.87 10.25 9.80
CA GLN A 95 -19.95 10.99 10.45
C GLN A 95 -20.69 11.91 9.47
N SER A 96 -20.13 12.10 8.27
CA SER A 96 -20.76 12.85 7.18
C SER A 96 -21.61 11.93 6.29
N VAL A 97 -22.74 12.43 5.79
CA VAL A 97 -23.66 11.69 4.89
C VAL A 97 -22.89 11.13 3.68
N LYS A 98 -23.13 9.85 3.33
CA LYS A 98 -22.51 9.18 2.18
C LYS A 98 -22.64 10.05 0.91
N PRO A 99 -21.53 10.47 0.29
CA PRO A 99 -21.60 11.28 -0.92
C PRO A 99 -22.32 10.53 -2.05
N ARG A 100 -23.27 11.19 -2.72
CA ARG A 100 -24.00 10.61 -3.88
C ARG A 100 -23.10 10.37 -5.10
N SER A 101 -21.95 11.05 -5.17
CA SER A 101 -20.92 10.89 -6.19
C SER A 101 -19.57 11.30 -5.65
N VAL A 102 -18.51 10.61 -6.03
CA VAL A 102 -17.13 10.96 -5.67
C VAL A 102 -16.39 11.50 -6.89
N SER A 103 -15.70 12.63 -6.69
CA SER A 103 -14.92 13.28 -7.73
C SER A 103 -13.70 12.45 -8.13
N ARG A 104 -13.24 12.60 -9.38
CA ARG A 104 -12.00 11.99 -9.89
C ARG A 104 -10.80 12.33 -8.99
N ARG A 105 -10.73 13.57 -8.48
CA ARG A 105 -9.64 14.06 -7.61
C ARG A 105 -9.57 13.29 -6.29
N THR A 106 -10.72 12.91 -5.73
CA THR A 106 -10.77 12.14 -4.48
C THR A 106 -10.18 10.75 -4.68
N THR A 107 -10.54 10.07 -5.76
CA THR A 107 -9.96 8.76 -6.11
C THR A 107 -8.46 8.87 -6.38
N GLN A 108 -8.03 9.89 -7.11
CA GLN A 108 -6.60 10.14 -7.36
C GLN A 108 -5.81 10.38 -6.07
N ASN A 109 -6.36 11.15 -5.13
CA ASN A 109 -5.75 11.35 -3.81
C ASN A 109 -5.66 10.05 -3.00
N LEU A 110 -6.67 9.18 -3.11
CA LEU A 110 -6.65 7.86 -2.49
C LEU A 110 -5.52 6.99 -3.07
N VAL A 111 -5.41 6.92 -4.40
CA VAL A 111 -4.33 6.19 -5.08
C VAL A 111 -2.95 6.74 -4.69
N ARG A 112 -2.80 8.07 -4.63
CA ARG A 112 -1.56 8.70 -4.17
C ARG A 112 -1.22 8.31 -2.74
N ASN A 113 -2.19 8.34 -1.83
CA ASN A 113 -1.95 7.93 -0.44
C ASN A 113 -1.57 6.44 -0.36
N ALA A 114 -2.23 5.58 -1.14
CA ALA A 114 -1.90 4.16 -1.23
C ALA A 114 -0.44 3.97 -1.70
N PHE A 115 -0.02 4.70 -2.73
CA PHE A 115 1.36 4.69 -3.22
C PHE A 115 2.38 5.15 -2.17
N LEU A 116 2.08 6.23 -1.43
CA LEU A 116 2.97 6.74 -0.38
C LEU A 116 3.14 5.72 0.76
N PHE A 117 2.05 5.12 1.24
CA PHE A 117 2.13 4.05 2.22
C PHE A 117 2.88 2.84 1.69
N GLY A 118 2.57 2.39 0.47
CA GLY A 118 3.26 1.29 -0.19
C GLY A 118 4.76 1.53 -0.30
N THR A 119 5.17 2.73 -0.70
CA THR A 119 6.58 3.13 -0.81
C THR A 119 7.28 3.10 0.54
N TRP A 120 6.62 3.63 1.59
CA TRP A 120 7.20 3.66 2.92
C TRP A 120 7.35 2.25 3.51
N TRP A 121 6.38 1.36 3.25
CA TRP A 121 6.49 -0.06 3.59
C TRP A 121 7.53 -0.79 2.73
N GLY A 122 7.69 -0.43 1.46
CA GLY A 122 8.75 -0.97 0.61
C GLY A 122 10.16 -0.56 1.02
N ALA A 123 10.31 0.56 1.73
CA ALA A 123 11.58 0.94 2.33
C ALA A 123 11.99 0.01 3.49
N LEU A 124 11.06 -0.66 4.17
CA LEU A 124 11.35 -1.54 5.31
C LEU A 124 12.38 -2.63 4.97
N PRO A 125 12.15 -3.51 3.98
CA PRO A 125 13.14 -4.55 3.65
C PRO A 125 14.45 -3.94 3.15
N VAL A 126 14.43 -2.85 2.39
CA VAL A 126 15.65 -2.20 1.87
C VAL A 126 16.52 -1.66 2.99
N LEU A 127 15.92 -1.02 3.99
CA LEU A 127 16.65 -0.33 5.07
C LEU A 127 17.15 -1.28 6.15
N PHE A 128 16.41 -2.35 6.46
CA PHE A 128 16.62 -3.13 7.67
C PHE A 128 16.96 -4.61 7.45
N PHE A 129 16.66 -5.19 6.28
CA PHE A 129 16.84 -6.64 6.10
C PHE A 129 18.33 -7.04 6.15
N GLY A 130 19.20 -6.23 5.56
CA GLY A 130 20.63 -6.52 5.41
C GLY A 130 21.40 -6.73 6.72
N GLY A 131 21.11 -5.90 7.73
CA GLY A 131 21.75 -5.95 9.05
C GLY A 131 20.93 -6.65 10.13
N ALA A 132 19.72 -7.11 9.81
CA ALA A 132 18.82 -7.72 10.77
C ALA A 132 19.28 -9.12 11.19
N THR A 133 19.01 -9.46 12.45
CA THR A 133 19.11 -10.84 12.94
C THR A 133 18.12 -11.75 12.19
N SER A 134 18.35 -13.06 12.18
CA SER A 134 17.43 -14.00 11.52
C SER A 134 15.99 -13.89 12.04
N ALA A 135 15.80 -13.63 13.33
CA ALA A 135 14.47 -13.39 13.91
C ALA A 135 13.82 -12.11 13.35
N ALA A 136 14.57 -11.01 13.24
CA ALA A 136 14.06 -9.76 12.67
C ALA A 136 13.80 -9.88 11.15
N GLN A 137 14.61 -10.64 10.41
CA GLN A 137 14.37 -10.93 9.00
C GLN A 137 13.06 -11.69 8.77
N VAL A 138 12.72 -12.64 9.65
CA VAL A 138 11.40 -13.32 9.62
C VAL A 138 10.28 -12.30 9.83
N VAL A 139 10.42 -11.40 10.80
CA VAL A 139 9.42 -10.34 11.05
C VAL A 139 9.27 -9.42 9.82
N ILE A 140 10.37 -8.98 9.22
CA ILE A 140 10.34 -8.13 8.00
C ILE A 140 9.65 -8.86 6.84
N THR A 141 9.94 -10.15 6.65
CA THR A 141 9.34 -10.96 5.58
C THR A 141 7.84 -11.12 5.79
N CYS A 142 7.42 -11.48 7.01
CA CYS A 142 6.02 -11.62 7.39
C CYS A 142 5.26 -10.30 7.23
N LEU A 143 5.86 -9.18 7.65
CA LEU A 143 5.29 -7.85 7.47
C LEU A 143 5.16 -7.52 5.99
N SER A 144 6.18 -7.74 5.18
CA SER A 144 6.14 -7.44 3.74
C SER A 144 5.03 -8.22 3.03
N ALA A 145 4.94 -9.54 3.28
CA ALA A 145 3.89 -10.39 2.74
C ALA A 145 2.49 -9.97 3.24
N GLY A 146 2.35 -9.75 4.55
CA GLY A 146 1.09 -9.35 5.17
C GLY A 146 0.60 -7.98 4.67
N MET A 147 1.51 -7.02 4.46
CA MET A 147 1.16 -5.71 3.92
C MET A 147 0.75 -5.81 2.45
N ILE A 148 1.42 -6.62 1.63
CA ILE A 148 1.00 -6.86 0.24
C ILE A 148 -0.43 -7.42 0.21
N ALA A 149 -0.69 -8.50 0.97
CA ALA A 149 -2.00 -9.15 1.01
C ALA A 149 -3.09 -8.22 1.57
N GLY A 150 -2.83 -7.57 2.71
CA GLY A 150 -3.77 -6.66 3.37
C GLY A 150 -4.07 -5.42 2.53
N GLY A 151 -3.06 -4.86 1.86
CA GLY A 151 -3.20 -3.75 0.92
C GLY A 151 -4.04 -4.13 -0.29
N ALA A 152 -3.73 -5.26 -0.94
CA ALA A 152 -4.50 -5.78 -2.07
C ALA A 152 -5.98 -5.98 -1.70
N ALA A 153 -6.26 -6.59 -0.55
CA ALA A 153 -7.63 -6.78 -0.07
C ALA A 153 -8.34 -5.45 0.22
N SER A 154 -7.65 -4.52 0.90
CA SER A 154 -8.20 -3.20 1.27
C SER A 154 -8.56 -2.35 0.06
N PHE A 155 -7.80 -2.47 -1.04
CA PHE A 155 -8.01 -1.73 -2.28
C PHE A 155 -8.63 -2.55 -3.40
N SER A 156 -9.20 -3.73 -3.10
CA SER A 156 -9.80 -4.64 -4.09
C SER A 156 -10.84 -3.99 -5.00
N THR A 157 -11.54 -2.95 -4.50
CA THR A 157 -12.55 -2.22 -5.27
C THR A 157 -11.96 -1.17 -6.23
N ILE A 158 -10.69 -0.80 -6.06
CA ILE A 158 -9.95 0.18 -6.86
C ILE A 158 -8.61 -0.45 -7.27
N PRO A 159 -8.57 -1.26 -8.36
CA PRO A 159 -7.40 -2.07 -8.72
C PRO A 159 -6.10 -1.28 -8.85
N ILE A 160 -6.16 -0.07 -9.41
CA ILE A 160 -4.99 0.81 -9.51
C ILE A 160 -4.42 1.23 -8.14
N ALA A 161 -5.26 1.38 -7.11
CA ALA A 161 -4.82 1.68 -5.76
C ALA A 161 -4.15 0.47 -5.11
N ALA A 162 -4.66 -0.74 -5.37
CA ALA A 162 -4.04 -1.98 -4.93
C ALA A 162 -2.62 -2.11 -5.51
N VAL A 163 -2.48 -1.96 -6.84
CA VAL A 163 -1.18 -2.00 -7.50
C VAL A 163 -0.26 -0.90 -6.99
N ALA A 164 -0.74 0.34 -6.89
CA ALA A 164 0.07 1.46 -6.40
C ALA A 164 0.61 1.23 -4.99
N TYR A 165 -0.14 0.53 -4.14
CA TYR A 165 0.27 0.18 -2.79
C TYR A 165 1.23 -1.03 -2.75
N THR A 166 0.93 -2.11 -3.47
CA THR A 166 1.68 -3.37 -3.35
C THR A 166 2.99 -3.35 -4.13
N LEU A 167 3.02 -2.67 -5.29
CA LEU A 167 4.17 -2.67 -6.19
C LEU A 167 5.45 -2.14 -5.52
N PRO A 168 5.44 -1.01 -4.77
CA PRO A 168 6.67 -0.56 -4.10
C PRO A 168 7.17 -1.53 -3.03
N ILE A 169 6.27 -2.23 -2.32
CA ILE A 169 6.65 -3.24 -1.32
C ILE A 169 7.31 -4.44 -1.98
N PHE A 170 6.74 -4.88 -3.10
CA PHE A 170 7.29 -5.96 -3.90
C PHE A 170 8.68 -5.59 -4.44
N VAL A 171 8.83 -4.41 -5.03
CA VAL A 171 10.13 -3.92 -5.54
C VAL A 171 11.15 -3.77 -4.40
N GLY A 172 10.76 -3.20 -3.27
CA GLY A 172 11.64 -3.04 -2.11
C GLY A 172 12.14 -4.39 -1.57
N SER A 173 11.25 -5.39 -1.51
CA SER A 173 11.63 -6.76 -1.15
C SER A 173 12.64 -7.34 -2.15
N ALA A 174 12.41 -7.16 -3.46
CA ALA A 174 13.31 -7.65 -4.51
C ALA A 174 14.71 -7.06 -4.37
N VAL A 175 14.77 -5.74 -4.18
CA VAL A 175 16.04 -5.01 -4.00
C VAL A 175 16.79 -5.53 -2.79
N ALA A 176 16.10 -5.70 -1.65
CA ALA A 176 16.72 -6.20 -0.42
C ALA A 176 17.35 -7.59 -0.61
N ILE A 177 16.67 -8.50 -1.32
CA ILE A 177 17.16 -9.85 -1.60
C ILE A 177 18.37 -9.83 -2.54
N VAL A 178 18.31 -9.03 -3.62
CA VAL A 178 19.43 -8.94 -4.58
C VAL A 178 20.70 -8.41 -3.91
N TRP A 179 20.56 -7.56 -2.89
CA TRP A 179 21.69 -6.96 -2.18
C TRP A 179 22.33 -7.88 -1.13
N LEU A 180 21.70 -9.01 -0.81
CA LEU A 180 22.21 -9.98 0.17
C LEU A 180 22.82 -11.16 -0.56
N ASP A 181 24.13 -11.37 -0.51
CA ASP A 181 24.72 -12.57 -1.09
C ASP A 181 24.33 -13.82 -0.27
N GLY A 182 23.57 -14.74 -0.87
CA GLY A 182 23.15 -15.96 -0.18
C GLY A 182 22.40 -16.98 -1.05
N ALA A 183 22.52 -18.26 -0.70
CA ALA A 183 21.85 -19.37 -1.40
C ALA A 183 20.31 -19.28 -1.39
N VAL A 184 19.74 -18.54 -0.44
CA VAL A 184 18.29 -18.30 -0.30
C VAL A 184 17.73 -17.41 -1.42
N ASN A 185 18.56 -16.63 -2.11
CA ASN A 185 18.09 -15.67 -3.12
C ASN A 185 17.39 -16.32 -4.30
N VAL A 186 17.88 -17.47 -4.78
CA VAL A 186 17.32 -18.11 -5.97
C VAL A 186 15.89 -18.61 -5.71
N PRO A 187 15.61 -19.39 -4.64
CA PRO A 187 14.23 -19.75 -4.29
C PRO A 187 13.30 -18.55 -4.12
N VAL A 188 13.76 -17.49 -3.44
CA VAL A 188 12.91 -16.32 -3.20
C VAL A 188 12.67 -15.54 -4.49
N ALA A 189 13.67 -15.38 -5.36
CA ALA A 189 13.50 -14.77 -6.68
C ALA A 189 12.49 -15.53 -7.55
N ILE A 190 12.52 -16.87 -7.52
CA ILE A 190 11.52 -17.70 -8.21
C ILE A 190 10.12 -17.42 -7.67
N LEU A 191 9.94 -17.37 -6.34
CA LEU A 191 8.66 -17.04 -5.73
C LEU A 191 8.18 -15.65 -6.14
N MET A 192 9.06 -14.66 -6.14
CA MET A 192 8.72 -13.31 -6.58
C MET A 192 8.23 -13.30 -8.03
N VAL A 193 8.96 -13.94 -8.95
CA VAL A 193 8.53 -14.04 -10.36
C VAL A 193 7.18 -14.75 -10.46
N SER A 194 6.96 -15.82 -9.69
CA SER A 194 5.67 -16.53 -9.71
C SER A 194 4.51 -15.61 -9.30
N TYR A 195 4.66 -14.84 -8.22
CA TYR A 195 3.63 -13.92 -7.72
C TYR A 195 3.44 -12.68 -8.58
N ALA A 196 4.44 -12.28 -9.37
CA ALA A 196 4.31 -11.16 -10.29
C ALA A 196 3.45 -11.49 -11.52
N ILE A 197 3.32 -12.79 -11.86
CA ILE A 197 2.64 -13.26 -13.07
C ILE A 197 1.21 -13.73 -12.77
N THR A 198 0.93 -14.20 -11.55
CA THR A 198 -0.38 -14.66 -11.08
C THR A 198 -1.23 -13.53 -10.52
#